data_AF-A0A096PF78-F1
#
_entry.id   AF-A0A096PF78-F1
#
_cell.length_a   1.000
_cell.length_b   1.000
_cell.length_c   1.000
_cell.angle_alpha   90.00
_cell.angle_beta   90.00
_cell.angle_gamma   90.00
#
_symmetry.space_group_name_H-M   'P 1'
#
loop_
_entity.id
_entity.type
_entity.pdbx_description
1 polymer ?
#
loop_
_entity_poly.entity_id
_entity_poly.type
_entity_poly.pdbx_seq_one_letter_code
_entity_poly.pdbx_strand_id
1 'polypeptide(L)'
;MGDIYRQAARTIAWLGKGTILSHLAFESCRALAEERRRTLTQSDEAAVHTKGEMATTRSLLQHLIEIVRLGRLWRLGTMMILLRRPYFTRVWIIQEIALSPLLDLACGDEMIPFVDFSRAAIDMLASQLGGKKAAHLAHLMAVRSLLSSTVNRGLYDLPSLASVFGLLAQDKLWIEKNILTLLTLFRDSVATLDVDKVYSLIGLGEEIERGSTYGIQVLYEATEEAYVRVARRILSHQNSLRLFGAITHQLPLGGFDLLKDRIGAYLGRGDSREIVMLPTWVPDWRNKGSVAMPISLPSGDRFRTTRGVPYNFAALNHR
;
A
#
# COMPACT_ATOMS: atom_id res chain seq x y z
N MET A 1 10.54 -12.02 11.77
CA MET A 1 10.97 -11.59 10.41
C MET A 1 11.31 -10.10 10.37
N GLY A 2 10.47 -9.20 10.89
CA GLY A 2 10.73 -7.76 10.85
C GLY A 2 12.10 -7.33 11.40
N ASP A 3 12.55 -7.96 12.49
CA ASP A 3 13.86 -7.69 13.08
C ASP A 3 15.03 -7.91 12.11
N ILE A 4 14.92 -8.89 11.21
CA ILE A 4 15.97 -9.19 10.21
C ILE A 4 16.16 -7.99 9.30
N TYR A 5 15.06 -7.44 8.76
CA TYR A 5 15.14 -6.29 7.86
C TYR A 5 15.54 -5.01 8.59
N ARG A 6 15.10 -4.84 9.84
CA ARG A 6 15.46 -3.68 10.67
C ARG A 6 16.96 -3.65 11.00
N GLN A 7 17.54 -4.81 11.28
CA GLN A 7 18.94 -4.96 11.67
C GLN A 7 19.87 -5.16 10.47
N ALA A 8 19.33 -5.42 9.29
CA ALA A 8 20.11 -5.55 8.07
C ALA A 8 20.83 -4.24 7.75
N ALA A 9 22.13 -4.32 7.44
CA ALA A 9 22.88 -3.17 6.94
C ALA A 9 22.34 -2.69 5.58
N ARG A 10 21.85 -3.63 4.76
CA ARG A 10 21.29 -3.41 3.43
C ARG A 10 20.37 -4.57 3.06
N THR A 11 19.24 -4.26 2.44
CA THR A 11 18.34 -5.26 1.83
C THR A 11 18.36 -5.09 0.32
N ILE A 12 18.51 -6.21 -0.39
CA ILE A 12 18.41 -6.26 -1.85
C ILE A 12 17.09 -6.94 -2.22
N ALA A 13 16.16 -6.16 -2.73
CA ALA A 13 14.89 -6.63 -3.25
C ALA A 13 15.08 -7.17 -4.68
N TRP A 14 15.25 -8.49 -4.78
CA TRP A 14 15.46 -9.16 -6.06
C TRP A 14 14.15 -9.34 -6.83
N LEU A 15 14.03 -8.67 -7.98
CA LEU A 15 12.86 -8.69 -8.84
C LEU A 15 12.88 -9.86 -9.86
N GLY A 16 13.96 -10.65 -9.89
CA GLY A 16 14.15 -11.76 -10.82
C GLY A 16 15.09 -11.42 -11.98
N LYS A 17 15.17 -12.33 -12.96
CA LYS A 17 16.05 -12.19 -14.13
C LYS A 17 15.77 -10.91 -14.92
N GLY A 18 16.85 -10.29 -15.41
CA GLY A 18 16.81 -9.13 -16.28
C GLY A 18 16.36 -9.50 -17.69
N THR A 19 15.75 -8.52 -18.37
CA THR A 19 15.38 -8.53 -19.78
C THR A 19 15.69 -7.16 -20.39
N ILE A 20 15.66 -7.06 -21.72
CA ILE A 20 15.78 -5.76 -22.42
C ILE A 20 14.75 -4.76 -21.87
N LEU A 21 13.52 -5.22 -21.61
CA LEU A 21 12.45 -4.40 -21.06
C LEU A 21 12.70 -3.95 -19.63
N SER A 22 13.30 -4.79 -18.77
CA SER A 22 13.65 -4.33 -17.42
C SER A 22 14.81 -3.36 -17.47
N HIS A 23 15.80 -3.55 -18.34
CA HIS A 23 16.90 -2.60 -18.51
C HIS A 23 16.37 -1.20 -18.89
N LEU A 24 15.52 -1.12 -19.92
CA LEU A 24 14.82 0.12 -20.32
C LEU A 24 13.99 0.74 -19.18
N ALA A 25 13.36 -0.09 -18.35
CA ALA A 25 12.59 0.37 -17.19
C ALA A 25 13.51 1.00 -16.11
N PHE A 26 14.66 0.40 -15.83
CA PHE A 26 15.64 0.96 -14.89
C PHE A 26 16.23 2.28 -15.41
N GLU A 27 16.56 2.38 -16.70
CA GLU A 27 16.97 3.64 -17.32
C GLU A 27 15.89 4.72 -17.20
N SER A 28 14.64 4.34 -17.45
CA SER A 28 13.50 5.25 -17.31
C SER A 28 13.32 5.73 -15.87
N CYS A 29 13.43 4.84 -14.88
CA CYS A 29 13.39 5.20 -13.46
C CYS A 29 14.50 6.18 -13.10
N ARG A 30 15.75 5.92 -13.52
CA ARG A 30 16.89 6.82 -13.26
C ARG A 30 16.67 8.21 -13.86
N ALA A 31 16.19 8.27 -15.10
CA ALA A 31 15.93 9.54 -15.77
C ALA A 31 14.81 10.35 -15.08
N LEU A 32 13.72 9.70 -14.65
CA LEU A 32 12.62 10.34 -13.93
C LEU A 32 13.04 10.81 -12.53
N ALA A 33 13.80 9.98 -11.80
CA ALA A 33 14.30 10.33 -10.47
C ALA A 33 15.22 11.56 -10.52
N GLU A 34 16.12 11.60 -11.51
CA GLU A 34 17.05 12.70 -11.74
C GLU A 34 16.32 13.99 -12.13
N GLU A 35 15.32 13.90 -13.00
CA GLU A 35 14.47 15.03 -13.38
C GLU A 35 13.80 15.64 -12.15
N ARG A 36 13.16 14.81 -11.31
CA ARG A 36 12.52 15.23 -10.07
C ARG A 36 13.50 15.85 -9.07
N ARG A 37 14.70 15.28 -8.95
CA ARG A 37 15.74 15.83 -8.07
C ARG A 37 16.10 17.25 -8.47
N ARG A 38 16.26 17.51 -9.78
CA ARG A 38 16.53 18.87 -10.30
C ARG A 38 15.39 19.85 -9.99
N THR A 39 14.14 19.42 -10.18
CA THR A 39 12.97 20.26 -9.87
C THR A 39 12.90 20.62 -8.39
N LEU A 40 13.19 19.68 -7.48
CA LEU A 40 13.21 19.93 -6.04
C LEU A 40 14.31 20.94 -5.67
N THR A 41 15.54 20.76 -6.17
CA THR A 41 16.64 21.68 -5.90
C THR A 41 16.34 23.11 -6.37
N GLN A 42 15.75 23.26 -7.57
CA GLN A 42 15.34 24.56 -8.09
C GLN A 42 14.18 25.20 -7.29
N SER A 43 13.26 24.39 -6.78
CA SER A 43 12.15 24.86 -5.93
C SER A 43 12.63 25.33 -4.56
N ASP A 44 13.59 24.62 -3.94
CA ASP A 44 14.15 25.00 -2.64
C ASP A 44 14.94 26.31 -2.75
N GLU A 45 15.73 26.48 -3.81
CA GLU A 45 16.44 27.74 -4.12
C GLU A 45 15.46 28.91 -4.34
N ALA A 46 14.36 28.69 -5.07
CA ALA A 46 13.33 29.70 -5.29
C ALA A 46 12.55 30.05 -4.01
N ALA A 47 12.25 29.07 -3.15
CA ALA A 47 11.53 29.26 -1.89
C ALA A 47 12.33 30.07 -0.85
N VAL A 48 13.66 29.96 -0.86
CA VAL A 48 14.56 30.82 -0.07
C VAL A 48 14.50 32.28 -0.55
N HIS A 49 14.23 32.50 -1.84
CA HIS A 49 14.22 33.82 -2.46
C HIS A 49 12.86 34.52 -2.51
N THR A 50 11.74 33.86 -2.20
CA THR A 50 10.40 34.47 -2.39
C THR A 50 9.46 34.21 -1.21
N LYS A 51 9.52 35.06 -0.19
CA LYS A 51 8.38 35.27 0.73
C LYS A 51 7.35 36.16 0.02
N GLY A 52 6.38 35.55 -0.66
CA GLY A 52 5.21 36.29 -1.15
C GLY A 52 4.58 35.69 -2.41
N GLU A 53 3.29 35.36 -2.27
CA GLU A 53 2.26 35.26 -3.32
C GLU A 53 2.20 34.01 -4.24
N MET A 54 1.16 33.21 -3.95
CA MET A 54 0.31 32.37 -4.81
C MET A 54 0.86 31.93 -6.20
N ALA A 55 1.67 30.87 -6.18
CA ALA A 55 2.17 30.14 -7.36
C ALA A 55 1.41 28.83 -7.65
N THR A 56 0.10 28.74 -7.38
CA THR A 56 -0.63 27.45 -7.40
C THR A 56 -1.26 27.08 -8.74
N THR A 57 -1.77 28.04 -9.52
CA THR A 57 -2.52 27.71 -10.76
C THR A 57 -1.62 27.56 -11.99
N ARG A 58 -0.50 28.31 -12.05
CA ARG A 58 0.45 28.27 -13.18
C ARG A 58 1.38 27.05 -13.11
N SER A 59 1.67 26.54 -11.91
CA SER A 59 2.53 25.38 -11.68
C SER A 59 1.86 24.06 -12.06
N LEU A 60 0.56 23.89 -11.76
CA LEU A 60 -0.19 22.69 -12.15
C LEU A 60 -0.31 22.53 -13.67
N LEU A 61 -0.58 23.62 -14.40
CA LEU A 61 -0.71 23.56 -15.86
C LEU A 61 0.64 23.24 -16.53
N GLN A 62 1.73 23.82 -16.03
CA GLN A 62 3.09 23.53 -16.48
C GLN A 62 3.47 22.07 -16.19
N HIS A 63 3.12 21.57 -14.99
CA HIS A 63 3.34 20.18 -14.60
C HIS A 63 2.53 19.21 -15.47
N LEU A 64 1.28 19.51 -15.77
CA LEU A 64 0.43 18.74 -16.69
C LEU A 64 0.99 18.72 -18.12
N ILE A 65 1.52 19.85 -18.63
CA ILE A 65 2.15 19.92 -19.95
C ILE A 65 3.43 19.07 -20.01
N GLU A 66 4.23 19.06 -18.95
CA GLU A 66 5.42 18.19 -18.87
C GLU A 66 5.06 16.70 -18.75
N ILE A 67 3.99 16.37 -18.02
CA ILE A 67 3.43 15.01 -17.94
C ILE A 67 3.02 14.51 -19.34
N VAL A 68 2.44 15.39 -20.18
CA VAL A 68 1.94 15.04 -21.53
C VAL A 68 3.07 14.93 -22.58
N ARG A 69 4.33 15.25 -22.26
CA ARG A 69 5.44 14.96 -23.18
C ARG A 69 5.51 13.46 -23.44
N LEU A 70 5.36 13.06 -24.70
CA LEU A 70 5.30 11.65 -25.15
C LEU A 70 6.42 10.79 -24.55
N GLY A 71 7.64 11.34 -24.43
CA GLY A 71 8.78 10.67 -23.83
C GLY A 71 8.64 10.38 -22.33
N ARG A 72 7.97 11.27 -21.57
CA ARG A 72 7.73 11.07 -20.14
C ARG A 72 6.66 10.00 -19.92
N LEU A 73 5.54 10.03 -20.65
CA LEU A 73 4.52 8.97 -20.61
C LEU A 73 5.10 7.59 -20.94
N TRP A 74 5.98 7.52 -21.94
CA TRP A 74 6.68 6.27 -22.26
C TRP A 74 7.55 5.77 -21.09
N ARG A 75 8.33 6.66 -20.45
CA ARG A 75 9.13 6.32 -19.26
C ARG A 75 8.28 5.84 -18.08
N LEU A 76 7.11 6.44 -17.87
CA LEU A 76 6.16 6.00 -16.84
C LEU A 76 5.59 4.61 -17.19
N GLY A 77 5.26 4.39 -18.47
CA GLY A 77 4.78 3.11 -18.97
C GLY A 77 5.82 1.98 -18.87
N THR A 78 7.10 2.25 -19.12
CA THR A 78 8.17 1.25 -18.98
C THR A 78 8.45 0.93 -17.52
N MET A 79 8.42 1.90 -16.61
CA MET A 79 8.53 1.66 -15.16
C MET A 79 7.47 0.66 -14.64
N MET A 80 6.25 0.70 -15.19
CA MET A 80 5.19 -0.26 -14.83
C MET A 80 5.58 -1.72 -15.07
N ILE A 81 6.53 -2.01 -15.96
CA ILE A 81 7.03 -3.37 -16.20
C ILE A 81 7.64 -3.97 -14.92
N LEU A 82 8.33 -3.16 -14.12
CA LEU A 82 8.91 -3.59 -12.85
C LEU A 82 7.82 -3.88 -11.81
N LEU A 83 6.82 -3.00 -11.70
CA LEU A 83 5.69 -3.17 -10.76
C LEU A 83 4.78 -4.35 -11.11
N ARG A 84 4.84 -4.86 -12.34
CA ARG A 84 4.09 -6.05 -12.73
C ARG A 84 4.74 -7.35 -12.27
N ARG A 85 5.96 -7.32 -11.74
CA ARG A 85 6.68 -8.53 -11.32
C ARG A 85 6.08 -9.15 -10.05
N PRO A 86 6.16 -10.49 -9.89
CA PRO A 86 5.59 -11.20 -8.74
C PRO A 86 6.06 -10.68 -7.38
N TYR A 87 7.28 -10.14 -7.29
CA TYR A 87 7.83 -9.54 -6.09
C TYR A 87 6.84 -8.57 -5.42
N PHE A 88 6.27 -7.63 -6.19
CA PHE A 88 5.34 -6.59 -5.71
C PHE A 88 3.94 -7.10 -5.35
N THR A 89 3.69 -8.40 -5.48
CA THR A 89 2.41 -8.99 -5.10
C THR A 89 2.45 -9.63 -3.73
N ARG A 90 3.63 -9.94 -3.19
CA ARG A 90 3.75 -10.72 -1.95
C ARG A 90 3.48 -9.86 -0.72
N VAL A 91 2.86 -10.41 0.31
CA VAL A 91 2.61 -9.65 1.55
C VAL A 91 3.89 -9.42 2.34
N TRP A 92 4.84 -10.37 2.29
CA TRP A 92 6.10 -10.27 3.04
C TRP A 92 7.03 -9.16 2.55
N ILE A 93 6.91 -8.72 1.29
CA ILE A 93 7.72 -7.58 0.79
C ILE A 93 7.38 -6.27 1.49
N ILE A 94 6.24 -6.18 2.16
CA ILE A 94 5.85 -4.97 2.89
C ILE A 94 6.85 -4.73 4.03
N GLN A 95 7.26 -5.77 4.76
CA GLN A 95 8.31 -5.66 5.78
C GLN A 95 9.68 -5.44 5.15
N GLU A 96 10.01 -6.16 4.08
CA GLU A 96 11.27 -6.00 3.33
C GLU A 96 11.49 -4.53 2.94
N ILE A 97 10.45 -3.91 2.39
CA ILE A 97 10.50 -2.54 1.89
C ILE A 97 10.38 -1.53 3.03
N ALA A 98 9.46 -1.71 3.96
CA ALA A 98 9.18 -0.71 4.97
C ALA A 98 10.29 -0.66 6.05
N LEU A 99 10.77 -1.81 6.53
CA LEU A 99 11.65 -1.85 7.71
C LEU A 99 13.14 -1.72 7.39
N SER A 100 13.55 -1.95 6.15
CA SER A 100 14.98 -1.92 5.78
C SER A 100 15.59 -0.51 5.86
N PRO A 101 16.70 -0.28 6.57
CA PRO A 101 17.35 1.03 6.60
C PRO A 101 17.89 1.46 5.24
N LEU A 102 18.52 0.55 4.49
CA LEU A 102 19.02 0.77 3.13
C LEU A 102 18.45 -0.31 2.21
N LEU A 103 17.79 0.10 1.13
CA LEU A 103 17.06 -0.81 0.25
C LEU A 103 17.35 -0.51 -1.20
N ASP A 104 17.69 -1.54 -1.95
CA ASP A 104 17.89 -1.48 -3.40
C ASP A 104 17.00 -2.48 -4.10
N LEU A 105 16.43 -2.06 -5.23
CA LEU A 105 15.77 -2.96 -6.15
C LEU A 105 16.81 -3.48 -7.14
N ALA A 106 16.87 -4.80 -7.34
CA ALA A 106 17.79 -5.42 -8.28
C ALA A 106 17.04 -6.33 -9.26
N CYS A 107 17.43 -6.32 -10.53
CA CYS A 107 16.83 -7.15 -11.56
C CYS A 107 17.85 -7.50 -12.66
N GLY A 108 18.29 -8.76 -12.71
CA GLY A 108 19.47 -9.11 -13.51
C GLY A 108 20.69 -8.35 -12.97
N ASP A 109 21.42 -7.68 -13.87
CA ASP A 109 22.61 -6.91 -13.51
C ASP A 109 22.29 -5.44 -13.14
N GLU A 110 21.02 -5.05 -13.24
CA GLU A 110 20.56 -3.71 -12.90
C GLU A 110 20.24 -3.58 -11.42
N MET A 111 20.60 -2.42 -10.85
CA MET A 111 20.26 -2.05 -9.48
C MET A 111 19.88 -0.57 -9.40
N ILE A 112 18.92 -0.24 -8.54
CA ILE A 112 18.53 1.14 -8.24
C ILE A 112 18.16 1.27 -6.76
N PRO A 113 18.63 2.33 -6.07
CA PRO A 113 18.17 2.63 -4.73
C PRO A 113 16.65 2.81 -4.69
N PHE A 114 15.99 2.25 -3.68
CA PHE A 114 14.53 2.33 -3.57
C PHE A 114 14.04 3.77 -3.45
N VAL A 115 14.85 4.67 -2.90
CA VAL A 115 14.53 6.11 -2.84
C VAL A 115 14.40 6.71 -4.24
N ASP A 116 15.29 6.36 -5.18
CA ASP A 116 15.24 6.88 -6.54
C ASP A 116 14.10 6.25 -7.34
N PHE A 117 13.88 4.94 -7.14
CA PHE A 117 12.68 4.28 -7.66
C PHE A 117 11.39 4.96 -7.16
N SER A 118 11.33 5.29 -5.87
CA SER A 118 10.19 5.98 -5.24
C SER A 118 10.00 7.39 -5.77
N ARG A 119 11.09 8.12 -6.06
CA ARG A 119 11.02 9.44 -6.70
C ARG A 119 10.37 9.35 -8.08
N ALA A 120 10.84 8.43 -8.92
CA ALA A 120 10.25 8.16 -10.23
C ALA A 120 8.76 7.75 -10.13
N ALA A 121 8.39 7.02 -9.07
CA ALA A 121 7.02 6.57 -8.84
C ALA A 121 6.03 7.71 -8.57
N ILE A 122 6.46 8.83 -7.99
CA ILE A 122 5.52 9.93 -7.65
C ILE A 122 4.89 10.50 -8.92
N ASP A 123 5.68 10.68 -9.99
CA ASP A 123 5.15 11.15 -11.28
C ASP A 123 4.16 10.15 -11.89
N MET A 124 4.41 8.86 -11.72
CA MET A 124 3.48 7.80 -12.12
C MET A 124 2.17 7.89 -11.34
N LEU A 125 2.24 8.07 -10.01
CA LEU A 125 1.06 8.23 -9.15
C LEU A 125 0.23 9.46 -9.53
N ALA A 126 0.88 10.60 -9.78
CA ALA A 126 0.21 11.83 -10.20
C ALA A 126 -0.46 11.70 -11.58
N SER A 127 0.10 10.88 -12.48
CA SER A 127 -0.46 10.62 -13.81
C SER A 127 -1.65 9.66 -13.84
N GLN A 128 -2.04 9.08 -12.68
CA GLN A 128 -3.06 8.02 -12.55
C GLN A 128 -2.78 6.74 -13.38
N LEU A 129 -1.56 6.57 -13.89
CA LEU A 129 -1.14 5.36 -14.57
C LEU A 129 -0.93 4.21 -13.56
N GLY A 130 -1.32 2.99 -13.92
CA GLY A 130 -0.94 1.77 -13.21
C GLY A 130 -1.94 1.19 -12.22
N GLY A 131 -3.07 1.87 -11.96
CA GLY A 131 -4.20 1.35 -11.19
C GLY A 131 -3.80 0.74 -9.83
N LYS A 132 -4.27 -0.49 -9.55
CA LYS A 132 -3.99 -1.21 -8.29
C LYS A 132 -2.50 -1.34 -7.95
N LYS A 133 -1.63 -1.49 -8.95
CA LYS A 133 -0.19 -1.68 -8.74
C LYS A 133 0.48 -0.39 -8.29
N ALA A 134 0.07 0.73 -8.89
CA ALA A 134 0.48 2.06 -8.47
C ALA A 134 -0.05 2.36 -7.05
N ALA A 135 -1.32 2.06 -6.77
CA ALA A 135 -1.89 2.20 -5.43
C ALA A 135 -1.15 1.37 -4.37
N HIS A 136 -0.78 0.12 -4.69
CA HIS A 136 0.01 -0.72 -3.78
C HIS A 136 1.39 -0.12 -3.50
N LEU A 137 2.07 0.42 -4.51
CA LEU A 137 3.34 1.12 -4.32
C LEU A 137 3.18 2.38 -3.46
N ALA A 138 2.11 3.15 -3.67
CA ALA A 138 1.79 4.29 -2.82
C ALA A 138 1.60 3.85 -1.36
N HIS A 139 0.91 2.73 -1.10
CA HIS A 139 0.77 2.18 0.25
C HIS A 139 2.10 1.75 0.88
N LEU A 140 3.02 1.18 0.10
CA LEU A 140 4.37 0.82 0.56
C LEU A 140 5.17 2.07 0.98
N MET A 141 5.19 3.09 0.11
CA MET A 141 5.86 4.37 0.38
C MET A 141 5.25 5.06 1.60
N ALA A 142 3.92 5.06 1.66
CA ALA A 142 3.12 5.61 2.74
C ALA A 142 3.48 5.01 4.10
N VAL A 143 3.42 3.68 4.22
CA VAL A 143 3.70 3.02 5.49
C VAL A 143 5.16 3.18 5.90
N ARG A 144 6.10 3.17 4.95
CA ARG A 144 7.51 3.48 5.25
C ARG A 144 7.67 4.87 5.86
N SER A 145 6.99 5.88 5.33
CA SER A 145 7.02 7.24 5.90
C SER A 145 6.36 7.38 7.28
N LEU A 146 5.53 6.41 7.70
CA LEU A 146 4.92 6.36 9.04
C LEU A 146 5.81 5.79 10.13
N LEU A 147 6.95 5.19 9.75
CA LEU A 147 7.90 4.61 10.68
C LEU A 147 8.68 5.70 11.41
N SER A 148 9.19 5.35 12.59
CA SER A 148 10.01 6.27 13.40
C SER A 148 11.25 6.77 12.62
N SER A 149 11.71 7.98 12.96
CA SER A 149 12.82 8.67 12.28
C SER A 149 14.14 7.89 12.29
N THR A 150 14.33 6.97 13.24
CA THR A 150 15.50 6.09 13.33
C THR A 150 15.54 5.04 12.22
N VAL A 151 14.37 4.60 11.72
CA VAL A 151 14.22 3.61 10.64
C VAL A 151 14.19 4.27 9.25
N ASN A 152 13.81 5.55 9.18
CA ASN A 152 13.62 6.31 7.94
C ASN A 152 14.90 6.88 7.30
N ARG A 153 16.07 6.25 7.52
CA ARG A 153 17.33 6.66 6.88
C ARG A 153 17.16 6.66 5.35
N GLY A 154 17.25 7.84 4.73
CA GLY A 154 17.25 8.02 3.28
C GLY A 154 15.93 8.46 2.63
N LEU A 155 14.84 8.68 3.39
CA LEU A 155 13.54 9.12 2.83
C LEU A 155 13.07 10.51 3.28
N TYR A 156 13.91 11.28 3.95
CA TYR A 156 13.60 12.65 4.37
C TYR A 156 13.15 13.55 3.20
N ASP A 157 13.57 13.21 1.98
CA ASP A 157 13.25 13.95 0.75
C ASP A 157 12.03 13.42 -0.01
N LEU A 158 11.42 12.30 0.42
CA LEU A 158 10.18 11.83 -0.19
C LEU A 158 9.00 12.63 0.37
N PRO A 159 8.01 12.99 -0.47
CA PRO A 159 6.85 13.71 0.01
C PRO A 159 6.17 12.93 1.13
N SER A 160 5.82 13.61 2.23
CA SER A 160 5.02 13.06 3.32
C SER A 160 3.80 12.26 2.83
N LEU A 161 3.26 11.37 3.68
CA LEU A 161 1.95 10.74 3.46
C LEU A 161 0.88 11.71 2.94
N ALA A 162 0.85 12.91 3.54
CA ALA A 162 -0.11 13.94 3.22
C ALA A 162 0.08 14.47 1.80
N SER A 163 1.27 14.39 1.21
CA SER A 163 1.52 14.73 -0.20
C SER A 163 1.32 13.55 -1.16
N VAL A 164 1.68 12.32 -0.78
CA VAL A 164 1.42 11.12 -1.60
C VAL A 164 -0.08 10.87 -1.74
N PHE A 165 -0.83 11.05 -0.65
CA PHE A 165 -2.29 10.99 -0.66
C PHE A 165 -2.97 12.34 -0.88
N GLY A 166 -2.31 13.47 -0.65
CA GLY A 166 -2.84 14.82 -0.89
C GLY A 166 -3.05 15.12 -2.37
N LEU A 167 -2.23 14.51 -3.22
CA LEU A 167 -2.46 14.41 -4.66
C LEU A 167 -3.82 13.77 -5.01
N LEU A 168 -4.40 12.99 -4.08
CA LEU A 168 -5.69 12.30 -4.25
C LEU A 168 -6.81 12.83 -3.35
N ALA A 169 -6.49 13.55 -2.27
CA ALA A 169 -7.44 14.04 -1.28
C ALA A 169 -6.99 15.40 -0.73
N GLN A 170 -7.79 16.45 -0.98
CA GLN A 170 -7.57 17.86 -0.60
C GLN A 170 -7.19 18.05 0.89
N ASP A 171 -5.92 17.84 1.23
CA ASP A 171 -5.20 18.15 2.48
C ASP A 171 -5.78 17.66 3.82
N LYS A 172 -6.78 16.75 3.82
CA LYS A 172 -7.47 16.30 5.05
C LYS A 172 -7.53 14.79 5.23
N LEU A 173 -6.50 14.05 4.81
CA LEU A 173 -6.49 12.60 5.03
C LEU A 173 -5.88 12.25 6.40
N TRP A 174 -6.70 11.73 7.32
CA TRP A 174 -6.21 11.05 8.52
C TRP A 174 -6.32 9.53 8.36
N ILE A 175 -5.17 8.86 8.50
CA ILE A 175 -5.07 7.40 8.45
C ILE A 175 -4.91 6.90 9.88
N GLU A 176 -5.80 6.00 10.31
CA GLU A 176 -5.61 5.33 11.59
C GLU A 176 -4.39 4.43 11.53
N LYS A 177 -3.44 4.65 12.44
CA LYS A 177 -2.25 3.83 12.58
C LYS A 177 -2.59 2.55 13.37
N ASN A 178 -3.36 1.65 12.78
CA ASN A 178 -3.71 0.38 13.42
C ASN A 178 -3.66 -0.80 12.45
N ILE A 179 -3.66 -2.01 13.00
CA ILE A 179 -3.57 -3.25 12.21
C ILE A 179 -4.73 -3.41 11.23
N LEU A 180 -5.95 -2.95 11.56
CA LEU A 180 -7.09 -3.00 10.64
C LEU A 180 -6.83 -2.15 9.38
N THR A 181 -6.19 -1.00 9.54
CA THR A 181 -5.78 -0.17 8.41
C THR A 181 -4.76 -0.88 7.53
N LEU A 182 -3.73 -1.48 8.11
CA LEU A 182 -2.71 -2.22 7.35
C LEU A 182 -3.32 -3.40 6.58
N LEU A 183 -4.21 -4.17 7.23
CA LEU A 183 -4.95 -5.27 6.62
C LEU A 183 -5.82 -4.82 5.45
N THR A 184 -6.29 -3.58 5.48
CA THR A 184 -7.08 -2.97 4.42
C THR A 184 -6.20 -2.48 3.27
N LEU A 185 -5.15 -1.71 3.56
CA LEU A 185 -4.23 -1.18 2.55
C LEU A 185 -3.55 -2.29 1.73
N PHE A 186 -3.22 -3.40 2.39
CA PHE A 186 -2.50 -4.51 1.77
C PHE A 186 -3.37 -5.73 1.50
N ARG A 187 -4.69 -5.52 1.43
CA ARG A 187 -5.68 -6.58 1.22
C ARG A 187 -5.44 -7.39 -0.05
N ASP A 188 -5.02 -6.75 -1.13
CA ASP A 188 -4.78 -7.42 -2.43
C ASP A 188 -3.43 -8.17 -2.52
N SER A 189 -2.58 -8.08 -1.48
CA SER A 189 -1.29 -8.81 -1.43
C SER A 189 -1.51 -10.32 -1.32
N VAL A 190 -0.54 -11.09 -1.78
CA VAL A 190 -0.58 -12.56 -1.83
C VAL A 190 0.29 -13.12 -0.71
N ALA A 191 -0.23 -14.14 -0.04
CA ALA A 191 0.47 -14.90 0.97
C ALA A 191 0.50 -16.37 0.58
N THR A 192 1.57 -17.08 0.95
CA THR A 192 1.65 -18.54 0.75
C THR A 192 0.82 -19.27 1.80
N LEU A 193 0.95 -18.86 3.06
CA LEU A 193 0.08 -19.28 4.15
C LEU A 193 -1.00 -18.22 4.36
N ASP A 194 -2.25 -18.65 4.54
CA ASP A 194 -3.36 -17.71 4.70
C ASP A 194 -3.16 -16.80 5.92
N VAL A 195 -2.67 -17.34 7.04
CA VAL A 195 -2.39 -16.58 8.28
C VAL A 195 -1.39 -15.43 8.08
N ASP A 196 -0.49 -15.55 7.09
CA ASP A 196 0.50 -14.50 6.79
C ASP A 196 -0.17 -13.24 6.23
N LYS A 197 -1.42 -13.31 5.76
CA LYS A 197 -2.21 -12.10 5.43
C LYS A 197 -2.32 -11.15 6.61
N VAL A 198 -2.25 -11.66 7.84
CA VAL A 198 -2.25 -10.88 9.08
C VAL A 198 -0.86 -10.79 9.68
N TYR A 199 -0.17 -11.91 9.87
CA TYR A 199 1.06 -11.95 10.66
C TYR A 199 2.23 -11.21 10.02
N SER A 200 2.25 -11.12 8.69
CA SER A 200 3.22 -10.26 7.98
C SER A 200 3.02 -8.77 8.21
N LEU A 201 1.92 -8.33 8.84
CA LEU A 201 1.65 -6.91 9.10
C LEU A 201 1.76 -6.53 10.58
N ILE A 202 1.80 -7.51 11.50
CA ILE A 202 1.88 -7.24 12.94
C ILE A 202 3.22 -6.58 13.28
N GLY A 203 4.34 -7.18 12.88
CA GLY A 203 5.67 -6.61 13.16
C GLY A 203 5.88 -5.24 12.51
N LEU A 204 5.14 -4.92 11.45
CA LEU A 204 5.13 -3.58 10.87
C LEU A 204 4.32 -2.59 11.71
N GLY A 205 3.15 -3.00 12.21
CA GLY A 205 2.27 -2.16 13.01
C GLY A 205 2.87 -1.74 14.35
N GLU A 206 3.75 -2.56 14.93
CA GLU A 206 4.49 -2.25 16.17
C GLU A 206 5.54 -1.15 15.99
N GLU A 207 6.06 -0.99 14.77
CA GLU A 207 7.11 -0.02 14.45
C GLU A 207 6.57 1.35 14.02
N ILE A 208 5.31 1.38 13.60
CA ILE A 208 4.64 2.63 13.25
C ILE A 208 4.51 3.49 14.49
N GLU A 209 4.93 4.76 14.39
CA GLU A 209 4.88 5.67 15.54
C GLU A 209 3.42 5.89 16.01
N ARG A 210 3.13 5.55 17.27
CA ARG A 210 1.77 5.52 17.85
C ARG A 210 0.85 4.51 17.14
N GLY A 211 1.43 3.49 16.52
CA GLY A 211 0.73 2.36 15.93
C GLY A 211 0.10 1.45 16.98
N SER A 212 -1.00 0.77 16.62
CA SER A 212 -1.63 -0.23 17.48
C SER A 212 -1.90 -1.53 16.72
N THR A 213 -1.27 -2.61 17.19
CA THR A 213 -1.59 -3.99 16.81
C THR A 213 -2.58 -4.65 17.76
N TYR A 214 -3.11 -3.88 18.72
CA TYR A 214 -3.98 -4.37 19.79
C TYR A 214 -3.38 -5.51 20.61
N GLY A 215 -2.06 -5.71 20.59
CA GLY A 215 -1.42 -6.83 21.29
C GLY A 215 -1.79 -8.20 20.71
N ILE A 216 -2.08 -8.28 19.41
CA ILE A 216 -2.25 -9.55 18.70
C ILE A 216 -0.90 -10.27 18.66
N GLN A 217 -0.87 -11.49 19.18
CA GLN A 217 0.31 -12.34 19.13
C GLN A 217 0.36 -13.16 17.84
N VAL A 218 1.56 -13.38 17.31
CA VAL A 218 1.81 -14.25 16.17
C VAL A 218 1.84 -15.70 16.66
N LEU A 219 0.83 -16.48 16.29
CA LEU A 219 0.70 -17.89 16.67
C LEU A 219 0.28 -18.68 15.45
N TYR A 220 1.17 -19.50 14.89
CA TYR A 220 0.87 -20.30 13.71
C TYR A 220 -0.05 -21.46 14.08
N GLU A 221 -1.34 -21.20 13.90
CA GLU A 221 -2.46 -22.11 14.10
C GLU A 221 -3.28 -22.22 12.80
N ALA A 222 -4.38 -22.97 12.85
CA ALA A 222 -5.29 -23.02 11.71
C ALA A 222 -5.88 -21.62 11.40
N THR A 223 -6.11 -21.37 10.12
CA THR A 223 -6.48 -20.04 9.60
C THR A 223 -7.74 -19.48 10.24
N GLU A 224 -8.71 -20.34 10.56
CA GLU A 224 -9.97 -19.96 11.17
C GLU A 224 -9.75 -19.35 12.57
N GLU A 225 -8.99 -20.05 13.40
CA GLU A 225 -8.66 -19.67 14.77
C GLU A 225 -7.86 -18.36 14.79
N ALA A 226 -6.85 -18.26 13.91
CA ALA A 226 -6.04 -17.07 13.76
C ALA A 226 -6.91 -15.86 13.41
N TYR A 227 -7.81 -16.02 12.43
CA TYR A 227 -8.66 -14.92 11.96
C TYR A 227 -9.71 -14.52 12.99
N VAL A 228 -10.35 -15.48 13.65
CA VAL A 228 -11.31 -15.24 14.75
C VAL A 228 -10.62 -14.48 15.89
N ARG A 229 -9.43 -14.91 16.28
CA ARG A 229 -8.64 -14.28 17.34
C ARG A 229 -8.30 -12.83 17.01
N VAL A 230 -7.82 -12.58 15.79
CA VAL A 230 -7.50 -11.23 15.28
C VAL A 230 -8.74 -10.35 15.28
N ALA A 231 -9.86 -10.85 14.74
CA ALA A 231 -11.13 -10.13 14.68
C ALA A 231 -11.65 -9.77 16.07
N ARG A 232 -11.62 -10.71 17.03
CA ARG A 232 -11.98 -10.43 18.44
C ARG A 232 -11.09 -9.38 19.06
N ARG A 233 -9.78 -9.42 18.79
CA ARG A 233 -8.84 -8.45 19.36
C ARG A 233 -9.09 -7.05 18.80
N ILE A 234 -9.36 -6.92 17.50
CA ILE A 234 -9.76 -5.65 16.89
C ILE A 234 -11.05 -5.12 17.51
N LEU A 235 -12.11 -5.93 17.59
CA LEU A 235 -13.41 -5.51 18.16
C LEU A 235 -13.34 -5.14 19.63
N SER A 236 -12.52 -5.84 20.42
CA SER A 236 -12.38 -5.55 21.86
C SER A 236 -11.61 -4.26 22.16
N HIS A 237 -10.81 -3.75 21.21
CA HIS A 237 -10.00 -2.54 21.40
C HIS A 237 -10.53 -1.35 20.62
N GLN A 238 -11.20 -1.59 19.49
CA GLN A 238 -11.84 -0.53 18.73
C GLN A 238 -13.22 -0.23 19.30
N ASN A 239 -13.45 1.02 19.70
CA ASN A 239 -14.80 1.56 19.89
C ASN A 239 -15.46 1.89 18.54
N SER A 240 -15.38 0.97 17.58
CA SER A 240 -15.83 1.17 16.21
C SER A 240 -16.27 -0.15 15.56
N LEU A 241 -17.26 -0.06 14.68
CA LEU A 241 -17.75 -1.15 13.85
C LEU A 241 -16.99 -1.24 12.50
N ARG A 242 -15.84 -0.57 12.36
CA ARG A 242 -15.06 -0.53 11.12
C ARG A 242 -14.61 -1.91 10.63
N LEU A 243 -14.38 -2.86 11.52
CA LEU A 243 -14.03 -4.24 11.15
C LEU A 243 -15.07 -4.85 10.19
N PHE A 244 -16.36 -4.55 10.39
CA PHE A 244 -17.44 -5.10 9.56
C PHE A 244 -17.39 -4.58 8.13
N GLY A 245 -16.81 -3.40 7.87
CA GLY A 245 -16.56 -2.91 6.51
C GLY A 245 -15.54 -3.77 5.73
N ALA A 246 -14.67 -4.50 6.45
CA ALA A 246 -13.70 -5.42 5.85
C ALA A 246 -14.32 -6.78 5.49
N ILE A 247 -15.58 -7.04 5.89
CA ILE A 247 -16.33 -8.21 5.45
C ILE A 247 -16.70 -7.98 3.99
N THR A 248 -16.00 -8.67 3.11
CA THR A 248 -16.35 -8.73 1.70
C THR A 248 -17.20 -9.97 1.52
N HIS A 249 -18.51 -9.78 1.36
CA HIS A 249 -19.31 -10.78 0.68
C HIS A 249 -18.89 -10.71 -0.79
N GLN A 250 -17.99 -11.61 -1.21
CA GLN A 250 -18.00 -11.99 -2.60
C GLN A 250 -19.38 -12.62 -2.83
N LEU A 251 -20.36 -11.82 -3.26
CA LEU A 251 -21.34 -12.31 -4.20
C LEU A 251 -20.54 -12.47 -5.48
N PRO A 252 -20.10 -13.69 -5.85
CA PRO A 252 -19.47 -13.86 -7.14
C PRO A 252 -20.49 -13.38 -8.17
N LEU A 253 -20.02 -12.59 -9.12
CA LEU A 253 -20.73 -12.38 -10.38
C LEU A 253 -20.88 -13.78 -11.00
N GLY A 254 -21.96 -14.48 -10.64
CA GLY A 254 -22.10 -15.93 -10.79
C GLY A 254 -22.39 -16.63 -9.45
N GLY A 255 -23.53 -16.34 -8.82
CA GLY A 255 -23.98 -16.87 -7.52
C GLY A 255 -24.15 -18.40 -7.41
N PHE A 256 -23.74 -19.17 -8.42
CA PHE A 256 -23.85 -20.63 -8.43
C PHE A 256 -22.55 -21.35 -8.10
N ASP A 257 -21.37 -20.77 -8.33
CA ASP A 257 -20.10 -21.51 -8.20
C ASP A 257 -19.69 -21.74 -6.74
N LEU A 258 -19.90 -20.77 -5.83
CA LEU A 258 -19.66 -20.98 -4.39
C LEU A 258 -20.66 -21.92 -3.73
N LEU A 259 -21.90 -21.98 -4.24
CA LEU A 259 -22.87 -22.98 -3.77
C LEU A 259 -22.45 -24.38 -4.27
N LYS A 260 -21.93 -24.48 -5.49
CA LYS A 260 -21.41 -25.73 -6.07
C LYS A 260 -20.14 -26.21 -5.38
N ASP A 261 -19.24 -25.32 -5.00
CA ASP A 261 -18.04 -25.66 -4.21
C ASP A 261 -18.41 -26.01 -2.76
N ARG A 262 -19.35 -25.27 -2.14
CA ARG A 262 -19.90 -25.63 -0.82
C ARG A 262 -20.60 -26.99 -0.86
N ILE A 263 -21.43 -27.27 -1.85
CA ILE A 263 -22.13 -28.57 -2.02
C ILE A 263 -21.13 -29.67 -2.42
N GLY A 264 -20.18 -29.38 -3.30
CA GLY A 264 -19.11 -30.30 -3.73
C GLY A 264 -18.20 -30.69 -2.57
N ALA A 265 -18.01 -29.80 -1.61
CA ALA A 265 -17.33 -30.07 -0.34
C ALA A 265 -18.15 -30.96 0.60
N TYR A 266 -19.45 -30.70 0.75
CA TYR A 266 -20.36 -31.59 1.48
C TYR A 266 -20.44 -32.99 0.84
N LEU A 267 -20.17 -33.09 -0.47
CA LEU A 267 -20.20 -34.33 -1.24
C LEU A 267 -18.80 -34.91 -1.56
N GLY A 268 -17.72 -34.33 -1.01
CA GLY A 268 -16.35 -34.86 -1.10
C GLY A 268 -15.75 -34.93 -2.51
N ARG A 269 -16.10 -34.03 -3.45
CA ARG A 269 -15.75 -34.15 -4.89
C ARG A 269 -14.93 -33.00 -5.50
N GLY A 270 -14.39 -32.07 -4.70
CA GLY A 270 -13.57 -30.96 -5.19
C GLY A 270 -12.08 -31.10 -4.83
N ASP A 271 -11.20 -30.53 -5.67
CA ASP A 271 -9.76 -30.39 -5.41
C ASP A 271 -9.56 -29.82 -3.99
N SER A 272 -8.78 -30.54 -3.17
CA SER A 272 -8.62 -30.35 -1.73
C SER A 272 -7.87 -29.06 -1.37
N ARG A 273 -8.47 -27.89 -1.61
CA ARG A 273 -8.17 -26.70 -0.81
C ARG A 273 -8.93 -26.84 0.50
N GLU A 274 -8.23 -26.80 1.62
CA GLU A 274 -8.83 -26.75 2.95
C GLU A 274 -9.90 -25.65 3.01
N ILE A 275 -11.15 -26.05 3.23
CA ILE A 275 -12.27 -25.13 3.31
C ILE A 275 -12.26 -24.54 4.70
N VAL A 276 -11.66 -23.35 4.82
CA VAL A 276 -11.70 -22.58 6.06
C VAL A 276 -13.10 -21.98 6.21
N MET A 277 -13.82 -22.39 7.26
CA MET A 277 -15.20 -21.98 7.55
C MET A 277 -15.23 -20.88 8.60
N LEU A 278 -15.07 -19.63 8.17
CA LEU A 278 -15.10 -18.50 9.09
C LEU A 278 -16.52 -18.17 9.58
N PRO A 279 -16.70 -17.78 10.86
CA PRO A 279 -17.93 -17.15 11.31
C PRO A 279 -18.27 -15.92 10.46
N THR A 280 -19.55 -15.68 10.20
CA THR A 280 -20.02 -14.63 9.27
C THR A 280 -19.60 -13.20 9.65
N TRP A 281 -19.26 -12.97 10.90
CA TRP A 281 -18.80 -11.68 11.41
C TRP A 281 -17.27 -11.49 11.30
N VAL A 282 -16.51 -12.52 10.93
CA VAL A 282 -15.06 -12.47 10.76
C VAL A 282 -14.70 -12.15 9.30
N PRO A 283 -13.92 -11.09 9.03
CA PRO A 283 -13.43 -10.85 7.69
C PRO A 283 -12.53 -11.98 7.21
N ASP A 284 -12.82 -12.52 6.03
CA ASP A 284 -11.92 -13.45 5.37
C ASP A 284 -10.78 -12.69 4.68
N TRP A 285 -9.62 -12.49 5.33
CA TRP A 285 -8.50 -11.75 4.75
C TRP A 285 -7.88 -12.34 3.49
N ARG A 286 -8.27 -13.55 3.07
CA ARG A 286 -7.85 -14.15 1.81
C ARG A 286 -8.58 -13.54 0.61
N ASN A 287 -9.81 -13.07 0.82
CA ASN A 287 -10.63 -12.48 -0.24
C ASN A 287 -10.03 -11.15 -0.67
N LYS A 288 -9.61 -11.07 -1.93
CA LYS A 288 -9.19 -9.82 -2.59
C LYS A 288 -10.40 -8.93 -2.84
N GLY A 289 -10.22 -7.61 -2.79
CA GLY A 289 -11.31 -6.66 -2.96
C GLY A 289 -11.15 -5.38 -2.15
N SER A 290 -11.77 -4.29 -2.62
CA SER A 290 -11.80 -3.03 -1.90
C SER A 290 -12.70 -3.17 -0.69
N VAL A 291 -12.12 -3.10 0.50
CA VAL A 291 -12.85 -2.78 1.71
C VAL A 291 -13.50 -1.42 1.48
N ALA A 292 -14.79 -1.29 1.77
CA ALA A 292 -15.40 0.03 1.90
C ALA A 292 -14.79 0.67 3.16
N MET A 293 -13.63 1.29 3.01
CA MET A 293 -13.06 2.05 4.11
C MET A 293 -13.83 3.37 4.16
N PRO A 294 -14.47 3.71 5.29
CA PRO A 294 -14.76 5.10 5.53
C PRO A 294 -13.39 5.76 5.61
N ILE A 295 -13.08 6.66 4.68
CA ILE A 295 -12.22 7.79 5.02
C ILE A 295 -12.97 8.48 6.14
N SER A 296 -12.65 8.08 7.35
CA SER A 296 -12.17 9.01 8.32
C SER A 296 -12.78 10.41 8.19
N LEU A 297 -13.87 10.65 8.92
CA LEU A 297 -14.60 11.91 9.04
C LEU A 297 -13.66 13.13 8.97
N PRO A 298 -13.95 14.19 8.19
CA PRO A 298 -13.14 15.40 8.29
C PRO A 298 -13.16 15.85 9.76
N SER A 299 -11.98 15.86 10.41
CA SER A 299 -11.76 16.02 11.86
C SER A 299 -12.20 14.82 12.71
N GLY A 300 -11.47 14.54 13.80
CA GLY A 300 -11.68 13.40 14.73
C GLY A 300 -13.01 13.41 15.51
N ASP A 301 -14.08 13.89 14.88
CA ASP A 301 -15.44 13.80 15.38
C ASP A 301 -15.87 12.34 15.48
N ARG A 302 -16.49 12.01 16.62
CA ARG A 302 -17.12 10.72 16.84
C ARG A 302 -18.33 10.59 15.93
N PHE A 303 -18.53 9.40 15.35
CA PHE A 303 -19.70 9.06 14.56
C PHE A 303 -21.00 9.48 15.29
N ARG A 304 -21.74 10.44 14.71
CA ARG A 304 -23.05 10.91 15.19
C ARG A 304 -24.10 10.69 14.11
N THR A 305 -24.98 9.72 14.33
CA THR A 305 -26.10 9.35 13.43
C THR A 305 -27.07 10.49 13.17
N THR A 306 -27.19 11.44 14.11
CA THR A 306 -28.19 12.52 14.05
C THR A 306 -27.84 13.69 13.13
N ARG A 307 -26.60 13.81 12.64
CA ARG A 307 -26.15 14.99 11.89
C ARG A 307 -25.92 14.79 10.39
N GLY A 308 -26.15 13.60 9.84
CA GLY A 308 -25.98 13.34 8.41
C GLY A 308 -24.58 13.72 7.92
N VAL A 309 -23.62 12.81 8.06
CA VAL A 309 -22.25 13.09 7.62
C VAL A 309 -22.12 12.83 6.12
N PRO A 310 -21.55 13.74 5.31
CA PRO A 310 -21.08 13.39 3.98
C PRO A 310 -19.99 12.31 4.08
N TYR A 311 -20.34 11.09 3.71
CA TYR A 311 -19.39 9.99 3.56
C TYR A 311 -18.63 10.14 2.25
N ASN A 312 -17.39 10.61 2.33
CA ASN A 312 -16.49 10.52 1.18
C ASN A 312 -15.85 9.14 1.16
N PHE A 313 -16.48 8.23 0.41
CA PHE A 313 -15.82 6.98 0.03
C PHE A 313 -14.79 7.32 -1.04
N ALA A 314 -13.49 7.34 -0.71
CA ALA A 314 -12.51 7.06 -1.75
C ALA A 314 -12.62 5.56 -2.00
N ALA A 315 -13.32 5.19 -3.07
CA ALA A 315 -13.04 3.92 -3.70
C ALA A 315 -11.58 3.99 -4.16
N LEU A 316 -10.64 3.49 -3.34
CA LEU A 316 -9.23 3.38 -3.72
C LEU A 316 -9.04 2.45 -4.93
N ASN A 317 -10.11 1.80 -5.40
CA ASN A 317 -10.09 0.91 -6.55
C ASN A 317 -11.46 0.85 -7.25
N HIS A 318 -11.87 1.89 -7.98
CA HIS A 318 -12.82 1.71 -9.09
C HIS A 318 -12.61 2.76 -10.17
N ARG A 319 -11.65 2.50 -11.06
CA ARG A 319 -11.86 2.30 -12.51
C ARG A 319 -10.58 1.73 -13.13
#